data_AF-A0A662TAZ8-F1
#
_entry.id   AF-A0A662TAZ8-F1
#
_cell.length_a   1.000
_cell.length_b   1.000
_cell.length_c   1.000
_cell.angle_alpha   90.00
_cell.angle_beta   90.00
_cell.angle_gamma   90.00
#
_symmetry.space_group_name_H-M   'P 1'
#
loop_
_entity.id
_entity.type
_entity.pdbx_description
1 polymer ?
#
loop_
_entity_poly.entity_id
_entity_poly.type
_entity_poly.pdbx_seq_one_letter_code
_entity_poly.pdbx_strand_id
1 'polypeptide(L)' 'MYPKGHDLVKLYNIIKEELALEIDISLLPRLSAYYVQTRYPNAGIERPSIEFNKLIAEEALNISEMIINEVSKALKDP' A
#
# COMPACT_ATOMS: atom_id res chain seq x y z
N MET A 1 -9.67 -14.88 13.32
CA MET A 1 -8.62 -13.86 13.52
C MET A 1 -8.32 -13.27 12.15
N TYR A 2 -8.47 -11.95 11.96
CA TYR A 2 -8.12 -11.33 10.68
C TYR A 2 -6.60 -11.35 10.45
N PRO A 3 -6.12 -11.54 9.22
CA PRO A 3 -4.70 -11.52 8.90
C PRO A 3 -4.11 -10.14 9.23
N LYS A 4 -2.99 -10.14 9.98
CA LYS A 4 -2.25 -8.93 10.36
C LYS A 4 -0.86 -9.01 9.71
N GLY A 5 -0.70 -8.38 8.56
CA GLY A 5 0.55 -8.35 7.80
C GLY A 5 0.71 -7.04 7.02
N HIS A 6 1.88 -6.83 6.44
CA HIS A 6 2.22 -5.59 5.69
C HIS A 6 2.33 -5.80 4.18
N ASP A 7 2.06 -7.02 3.70
CA ASP A 7 1.96 -7.34 2.28
C ASP A 7 0.53 -7.04 1.80
N LEU A 8 0.37 -5.89 1.14
CA LEU A 8 -0.93 -5.44 0.64
C LEU A 8 -1.43 -6.33 -0.50
N VAL A 9 -0.55 -6.95 -1.28
CA VAL A 9 -0.95 -7.89 -2.34
C VAL A 9 -1.58 -9.13 -1.72
N LYS A 10 -0.97 -9.65 -0.65
CA LYS A 10 -1.53 -10.78 0.10
C LYS A 10 -2.87 -10.43 0.74
N LEU A 11 -2.99 -9.26 1.36
CA LEU A 11 -4.25 -8.81 1.95
C LEU A 11 -5.34 -8.61 0.89
N TYR A 12 -5.02 -7.99 -0.23
CA TYR A 12 -5.94 -7.82 -1.36
C TYR A 12 -6.43 -9.17 -1.89
N ASN A 13 -5.54 -10.15 -2.09
CA ASN A 13 -5.92 -11.48 -2.56
C ASN A 13 -6.89 -12.22 -1.65
N ILE A 14 -6.95 -11.87 -0.36
CA ILE A 14 -7.90 -12.48 0.59
C ILE A 14 -9.30 -11.90 0.41
N ILE A 15 -9.42 -10.62 0.04
CA ILE A 15 -10.70 -9.91 0.01
C ILE A 15 -11.27 -9.71 -1.41
N LYS A 16 -10.45 -9.85 -2.46
CA LYS A 16 -10.82 -9.48 -3.84
C LYS A 16 -12.04 -10.22 -4.41
N GLU A 17 -12.36 -11.40 -3.89
CA GLU A 17 -13.54 -12.17 -4.31
C GLU A 17 -14.82 -11.70 -3.61
N GLU A 18 -14.69 -11.05 -2.45
CA GLU A 18 -15.82 -10.55 -1.65
C GLU A 18 -16.06 -9.05 -1.85
N LEU A 19 -15.00 -8.30 -2.18
CA LEU A 19 -15.03 -6.86 -2.40
C LEU A 19 -14.52 -6.54 -3.81
N ALA A 20 -15.43 -6.06 -4.66
CA ALA A 20 -15.09 -5.53 -5.97
C ALA A 20 -14.40 -4.15 -5.79
N LEU A 21 -13.07 -4.15 -5.80
CA LEU A 21 -12.26 -2.93 -5.69
C LEU A 21 -11.71 -2.52 -7.05
N GLU A 22 -12.03 -1.30 -7.49
CA GLU A 22 -11.48 -0.69 -8.71
C GLU A 22 -10.11 -0.04 -8.44
N ILE A 23 -9.12 -0.85 -8.08
CA ILE A 23 -7.75 -0.38 -7.81
C ILE A 23 -6.74 -0.98 -8.78
N ASP A 24 -5.69 -0.23 -9.10
CA ASP A 24 -4.53 -0.76 -9.82
C ASP A 24 -3.65 -1.59 -8.85
N ILE A 25 -3.74 -2.91 -8.99
CA ILE A 25 -3.03 -3.89 -8.15
C ILE A 25 -1.50 -3.71 -8.26
N SER A 26 -0.99 -3.20 -9.38
CA SER A 26 0.44 -2.99 -9.59
C SER A 26 1.06 -1.98 -8.62
N LEU A 27 0.23 -1.16 -7.96
CA LEU A 27 0.64 -0.17 -6.97
C LEU A 27 0.86 -0.77 -5.57
N LEU A 28 0.23 -1.91 -5.27
CA LEU A 28 0.29 -2.55 -3.94
C LEU A 28 1.68 -3.07 -3.56
N PRO A 29 2.47 -3.72 -4.45
CA PRO A 29 3.84 -4.12 -4.15
C PRO A 29 4.72 -2.94 -3.74
N ARG A 30 4.55 -1.78 -4.40
CA ARG A 30 5.33 -0.57 -4.14
C ARG A 30 5.12 -0.09 -2.71
N LEU A 31 3.85 0.08 -2.29
CA LEU A 31 3.53 0.48 -0.92
C LEU A 31 3.94 -0.59 0.11
N SER A 32 3.83 -1.87 -0.23
CA SER A 32 4.26 -2.97 0.65
C SER A 32 5.77 -2.93 0.92
N ALA A 33 6.57 -2.63 -0.10
CA ALA A 33 8.03 -2.51 0.02
C ALA A 33 8.44 -1.34 0.95
N TYR A 34 7.70 -0.23 0.88
CA TYR A 34 7.98 0.96 1.69
C TYR A 34 7.90 0.69 3.19
N TYR A 35 7.11 -0.29 3.64
CA TYR A 35 7.07 -0.66 5.06
C TYR A 35 8.44 -1.03 5.62
N VAL A 36 9.25 -1.78 4.87
CA VAL A 36 10.58 -2.20 5.31
C VAL A 36 11.61 -1.13 4.97
N GLN A 37 11.58 -0.62 3.74
CA GLN A 37 12.60 0.32 3.23
C GLN A 37 12.67 1.63 4.02
N THR A 38 11.53 2.14 4.50
CA THR A 38 11.52 3.40 5.26
C THR A 38 12.05 3.27 6.69
N ARG A 39 12.12 2.04 7.22
CA ARG A 39 12.40 1.77 8.64
C ARG A 39 13.80 1.25 8.91
N TYR A 40 14.41 0.58 7.94
CA TYR A 40 15.67 -0.12 8.11
C TYR A 40 16.73 0.46 7.18
N PRO A 41 17.80 1.08 7.70
CA PRO A 41 18.84 1.70 6.87
C PRO A 41 19.55 0.77 5.90
N ASN A 42 19.48 -0.54 6.13
CA ASN A 42 20.09 -1.58 5.32
C ASN A 42 19.12 -2.22 4.31
N ALA A 43 17.90 -1.72 4.18
CA ALA A 43 16.87 -2.26 3.27
C ALA A 43 16.85 -1.57 1.89
N GLY A 44 17.60 -0.48 1.73
CA GLY A 44 17.74 0.29 0.48
C GLY A 44 19.20 0.39 0.03
N ILE A 45 19.42 1.12 -1.06
CA ILE A 45 20.79 1.46 -1.52
C ILE A 45 21.34 2.60 -0.67
N GLU A 46 20.47 3.58 -0.35
CA GLU A 46 20.80 4.76 0.43
C GLU A 46 20.07 4.74 1.78
N ARG A 47 20.42 5.68 2.65
CA ARG A 47 19.65 5.85 3.89
C ARG A 47 18.21 6.25 3.55
N PRO A 48 17.19 5.77 4.28
CA PRO A 48 15.78 6.06 3.99
C PRO A 48 15.46 7.56 3.91
N SER A 49 16.12 8.39 4.73
CA SER A 49 15.95 9.85 4.72
C SER A 49 16.47 10.54 3.46
N ILE A 50 17.29 9.85 2.65
CA ILE A 50 17.83 10.32 1.37
C ILE A 50 17.00 9.70 0.23
N GLU A 51 16.73 8.40 0.30
CA GLU A 51 16.03 7.64 -0.73
C GLU A 51 14.56 8.09 -0.88
N PHE A 52 13.87 8.37 0.23
CA PHE A 52 12.47 8.83 0.24
C PHE A 52 12.38 10.35 0.22
N ASN A 53 12.42 10.91 -0.98
CA ASN A 53 12.23 12.35 -1.19
C ASN A 53 10.74 12.76 -1.24
N LYS A 54 10.51 14.07 -1.35
CA LYS A 54 9.16 14.66 -1.41
C LYS A 54 8.28 14.05 -2.50
N LEU A 55 8.82 13.84 -3.71
CA LEU A 55 8.05 13.27 -4.83
C LEU A 55 7.56 11.86 -4.50
N ILE A 56 8.45 11.00 -3.99
CA ILE A 56 8.09 9.64 -3.58
C ILE A 56 7.04 9.64 -2.47
N ALA A 57 7.16 10.57 -1.52
CA ALA A 57 6.20 10.71 -0.43
C ALA A 57 4.82 11.15 -0.93
N GLU A 58 4.76 12.15 -1.82
CA GLU A 58 3.51 12.62 -2.43
C GLU A 58 2.85 11.54 -3.29
N GLU A 59 3.63 10.81 -4.10
CA GLU A 59 3.11 9.66 -4.86
C GLU A 59 2.56 8.56 -3.95
N ALA A 60 3.28 8.21 -2.88
CA ALA A 60 2.83 7.20 -1.92
C ALA A 60 1.52 7.62 -1.23
N LEU A 61 1.39 8.90 -0.88
CA LEU A 61 0.19 9.45 -0.27
C LEU A 61 -0.99 9.37 -1.25
N ASN A 62 -0.82 9.84 -2.48
CA ASN A 62 -1.87 9.81 -3.50
C ASN A 62 -2.39 8.37 -3.76
N ILE A 63 -1.47 7.40 -3.89
CA ILE A 63 -1.84 5.99 -4.07
C ILE A 63 -2.63 5.49 -2.85
N SER A 64 -2.19 5.84 -1.64
CA SER A 64 -2.84 5.42 -0.40
C SER A 64 -4.26 6.00 -0.29
N GLU A 65 -4.43 7.27 -0.64
CA GLU A 65 -5.75 7.94 -0.66
C GLU A 65 -6.69 7.27 -1.66
N MET A 66 -6.22 6.96 -2.88
CA MET A 66 -7.01 6.24 -3.88
C MET A 66 -7.51 4.89 -3.35
N ILE A 67 -6.60 4.09 -2.75
CA ILE A 67 -6.96 2.77 -2.19
C ILE A 67 -7.97 2.91 -1.05
N ILE A 68 -7.74 3.83 -0.11
CA ILE A 68 -8.65 4.07 1.01
C ILE A 68 -10.04 4.49 0.51
N ASN A 69 -10.09 5.36 -0.49
CA ASN A 69 -11.35 5.81 -1.09
C ASN A 69 -12.11 4.63 -1.72
N GLU A 70 -11.44 3.77 -2.48
CA GLU A 70 -12.11 2.61 -3.08
C GLU A 70 -12.59 1.60 -2.06
N VAL A 71 -11.76 1.26 -1.07
CA VAL A 71 -12.19 0.39 0.03
C VAL A 71 -13.37 1.01 0.79
N SER A 72 -13.34 2.33 1.02
CA SER A 72 -14.43 3.02 1.72
C SER A 72 -15.74 3.03 0.93
N LYS A 73 -15.68 3.12 -0.41
CA LYS A 73 -16.87 2.99 -1.27
C LYS A 73 -17.44 1.58 -1.19
N ALA A 74 -16.60 0.56 -1.37
CA ALA A 74 -17.01 -0.83 -1.33
C ALA A 74 -17.57 -1.28 0.03
N LEU A 75 -17.17 -0.64 1.14
CA LEU A 75 -17.74 -0.91 2.47
C LEU A 75 -19.03 -0.13 2.76
N LYS A 76 -19.33 0.94 1.99
CA LYS A 76 -20.54 1.76 2.15
C LYS A 76 -21.68 1.33 1.24
N ASP A 77 -21.38 0.65 0.14
CA ASP A 77 -22.38 -0.07 -0.66
C ASP A 77 -22.74 -1.40 0.05
N PRO A 78 -23.99 -1.56 0.54
CA PRO A 78 -24.45 -2.78 1.20
C PRO A 78 -24.80 -3.91 0.23
#